data_AF-A0A2G5ZEB0-F1
#
_entry.id   AF-A0A2G5ZEB0-F1
#
_cell.length_a   1.000
_cell.length_b   1.000
_cell.length_c   1.000
_cell.angle_alpha   90.00
_cell.angle_beta   90.00
_cell.angle_gamma   90.00
#
_symmetry.space_group_name_H-M   'P 1'
#
loop_
_entity.id
_entity.type
_entity.pdbx_description
1 polymer ?
#
loop_
_entity_poly.entity_id
_entity_poly.type
_entity_poly.pdbx_seq_one_letter_code
_entity_poly.pdbx_strand_id
1 'polypeptide(L)'
;MNKVKKSLDAAAGDVFNDKEELKQRVLYGGRKPKRRNPFPIVASAIVLAAIVLITFNVLQNGSTSTNGSTYKIDETLYDLMLQSERLDQGDSDELRYRVFQSILEIDSVIDYAASQGYKEDREEIDTIINEQQQSFFNDFTEEQLKSVKKAQMDNFGYSYDQYFKVILTYTQRHTNVMNWLQRNKPNDETTQRQILDAFQKEHQQVITAFTEKKSIPYLTGKFRTQTLDGVVASADQGQVLLVLGLEPKDYEGLSTDEIIDLAYESAWFNFSESFDDIQPDMHIEVTFDPLSYAITQRERPTRFHDIIKWNEYEK
;
A
#
# COMPACT_ATOMS: atom_id res chain seq x y z
N MET A 1 -37.36 -33.03 -31.91
CA MET A 1 -36.75 -31.90 -32.66
C MET A 1 -37.84 -31.18 -33.45
N ASN A 2 -38.02 -29.86 -33.41
CA ASN A 2 -37.55 -28.86 -32.46
C ASN A 2 -38.51 -27.65 -32.56
N LYS A 3 -38.90 -27.06 -31.43
CA LYS A 3 -39.94 -26.01 -31.28
C LYS A 3 -39.57 -24.64 -31.90
N VAL A 4 -38.55 -24.57 -32.75
CA VAL A 4 -37.99 -23.32 -33.31
C VAL A 4 -38.56 -22.97 -34.70
N LYS A 5 -39.15 -23.94 -35.44
CA LYS A 5 -39.76 -23.65 -36.75
C LYS A 5 -41.18 -23.06 -36.69
N LYS A 6 -41.87 -23.15 -35.54
CA LYS A 6 -43.27 -22.70 -35.43
C LYS A 6 -43.44 -21.22 -35.02
N SER A 7 -42.35 -20.53 -34.66
CA SER A 7 -42.39 -19.10 -34.30
C SER A 7 -41.96 -18.16 -35.43
N LEU A 8 -41.38 -18.67 -36.52
CA LEU A 8 -40.97 -17.86 -37.67
C LEU A 8 -42.10 -17.68 -38.71
N ASP A 9 -43.01 -18.65 -38.83
CA ASP A 9 -44.19 -18.53 -39.71
C ASP A 9 -45.33 -17.67 -39.13
N ALA A 10 -45.24 -17.27 -37.85
CA ALA A 10 -46.19 -16.34 -37.22
C ALA A 10 -45.82 -14.86 -37.39
N ALA A 11 -44.61 -14.55 -37.91
CA ALA A 11 -44.12 -13.18 -38.10
C ALA A 11 -44.11 -12.71 -39.57
N ALA A 12 -44.51 -13.57 -40.51
CA ALA A 12 -44.65 -13.24 -41.93
C ALA A 12 -46.12 -13.03 -42.36
N GLY A 13 -47.01 -12.81 -41.39
CA GLY A 13 -48.42 -12.49 -41.62
C GLY A 13 -48.63 -10.98 -41.73
N ASP A 14 -49.09 -10.56 -42.91
CA ASP A 14 -49.81 -9.31 -43.18
C ASP A 14 -49.00 -8.09 -43.66
N VAL A 15 -48.32 -8.22 -44.80
CA VAL A 15 -47.78 -7.08 -45.59
C VAL A 15 -48.76 -6.65 -46.71
N PHE A 16 -49.98 -7.19 -46.73
CA PHE A 16 -50.98 -6.83 -47.75
C PHE A 16 -51.76 -5.56 -47.38
N ASN A 17 -52.02 -5.32 -46.09
CA ASN A 17 -52.71 -4.12 -45.62
C ASN A 17 -51.87 -2.83 -45.75
N ASP A 18 -50.54 -2.92 -45.76
CA ASP A 18 -49.64 -1.75 -45.81
C ASP A 18 -49.58 -1.08 -47.19
N LYS A 19 -49.86 -1.82 -48.28
CA LYS A 19 -49.86 -1.27 -49.65
C LYS A 19 -51.11 -0.47 -50.01
N GLU A 20 -52.27 -0.79 -49.42
CA GLU A 20 -53.49 -0.01 -49.64
C GLU A 20 -53.50 1.27 -48.79
N GLU A 21 -52.97 1.21 -47.56
CA GLU A 21 -52.87 2.37 -46.67
C GLU A 21 -51.90 3.44 -47.23
N LEU A 22 -50.81 3.01 -47.88
CA LEU A 22 -49.87 3.89 -48.58
C LEU A 22 -50.48 4.58 -49.81
N LYS A 23 -51.38 3.91 -50.55
CA LYS A 23 -52.08 4.51 -51.69
C LYS A 23 -53.09 5.58 -51.26
N GLN A 24 -53.80 5.37 -50.14
CA GLN A 24 -54.73 6.37 -49.62
C GLN A 24 -54.01 7.62 -49.06
N ARG A 25 -52.81 7.48 -48.47
CA ARG A 25 -52.03 8.61 -47.94
C ARG A 25 -51.38 9.50 -48.99
N VAL A 26 -51.15 9.01 -50.21
CA VAL A 26 -50.59 9.79 -51.32
C VAL A 26 -51.69 10.57 -52.07
N LEU A 27 -52.92 10.05 -52.14
CA LEU A 27 -54.02 10.64 -52.91
C LEU A 27 -54.87 11.67 -52.13
N TYR A 28 -54.97 11.55 -50.80
CA TYR A 28 -55.81 12.44 -49.98
C TYR A 28 -54.98 13.17 -48.93
N GLY A 29 -54.34 14.27 -49.35
CA GLY A 29 -53.44 15.10 -48.55
C GLY A 29 -54.08 15.80 -47.33
N GLY A 30 -54.38 15.04 -46.28
CA GLY A 30 -54.83 15.56 -44.98
C GLY A 30 -53.82 15.26 -43.87
N ARG A 31 -52.98 16.23 -43.49
CA ARG A 31 -52.12 16.11 -42.31
C ARG A 31 -52.95 16.23 -41.03
N LYS A 32 -53.20 15.11 -40.33
CA LYS A 32 -53.54 15.13 -38.90
C LYS A 32 -52.27 15.34 -38.06
N PRO A 33 -52.29 16.13 -36.97
CA PRO A 33 -51.12 16.30 -36.11
C PRO A 33 -50.75 14.97 -35.44
N LYS A 34 -49.49 14.56 -35.64
CA LYS A 34 -48.91 13.33 -35.08
C LYS A 34 -48.82 13.47 -33.56
N ARG A 35 -49.47 12.59 -32.79
CA ARG A 35 -49.17 12.43 -31.36
C ARG A 35 -47.67 12.13 -31.24
N ARG A 36 -46.92 12.98 -30.53
CA ARG A 36 -45.49 12.77 -30.28
C ARG A 36 -45.35 11.53 -29.40
N ASN A 37 -44.82 10.46 -29.98
CA ASN A 37 -44.42 9.27 -29.24
C ASN A 37 -43.13 9.64 -28.46
N PRO A 38 -43.09 9.54 -27.12
CA PRO A 38 -41.92 9.94 -26.32
C PRO A 38 -40.77 8.92 -26.40
N PHE A 39 -41.02 7.73 -26.93
CA PHE A 39 -40.04 6.64 -27.04
C PHE A 39 -38.73 6.99 -27.76
N PRO A 40 -38.69 7.79 -28.84
CA PRO A 40 -37.43 8.15 -29.48
C PRO A 40 -36.60 9.09 -28.61
N ILE A 41 -37.23 9.96 -27.80
CA ILE A 41 -36.55 10.96 -26.95
C ILE A 41 -35.95 10.25 -25.73
N VAL A 42 -36.68 9.30 -25.14
CA VAL A 42 -36.18 8.49 -24.02
C VAL A 42 -35.04 7.57 -24.48
N ALA A 43 -35.17 6.93 -25.65
CA ALA A 43 -34.11 6.11 -26.22
C ALA A 43 -32.84 6.92 -26.54
N SER A 44 -32.99 8.12 -27.11
CA SER A 44 -31.85 8.99 -27.39
C SER A 44 -31.24 9.60 -26.12
N ALA A 45 -32.02 9.87 -25.07
CA ALA A 45 -31.48 10.27 -23.76
C ALA A 45 -30.70 9.13 -23.08
N ILE A 46 -31.16 7.88 -23.19
CA ILE A 46 -30.45 6.71 -22.66
C ILE A 46 -29.15 6.48 -23.43
N VAL A 47 -29.18 6.56 -24.77
CA VAL A 47 -27.97 6.43 -25.59
C VAL A 47 -27.00 7.57 -25.33
N LEU A 48 -27.48 8.82 -25.16
CA LEU A 48 -26.62 9.94 -24.80
C LEU A 48 -26.03 9.78 -23.40
N ALA A 49 -26.81 9.31 -22.42
CA ALA A 49 -26.31 9.01 -21.07
C ALA A 49 -25.29 7.87 -21.07
N ALA A 50 -25.48 6.84 -21.90
CA ALA A 50 -24.51 5.77 -22.09
C ALA A 50 -23.24 6.27 -22.77
N ILE A 51 -23.35 7.13 -23.79
CA ILE A 51 -22.20 7.77 -24.44
C ILE A 51 -21.47 8.66 -23.44
N VAL A 52 -22.18 9.48 -22.65
CA VAL A 52 -21.56 10.32 -21.62
C VAL A 52 -20.89 9.46 -20.55
N LEU A 53 -21.53 8.40 -20.04
CA LEU A 53 -20.93 7.48 -19.08
C LEU A 53 -19.70 6.77 -19.65
N ILE A 54 -19.77 6.28 -20.89
CA ILE A 54 -18.63 5.65 -21.58
C ILE A 54 -17.53 6.69 -21.80
N THR A 55 -17.86 7.91 -22.22
CA THR A 55 -16.86 8.97 -22.45
C THR A 55 -16.26 9.46 -21.14
N PHE A 56 -17.02 9.50 -20.05
CA PHE A 56 -16.52 9.85 -18.71
C PHE A 56 -15.66 8.73 -18.12
N ASN A 57 -16.05 7.45 -18.30
CA ASN A 57 -15.22 6.30 -17.95
C ASN A 57 -13.96 6.24 -18.81
N VAL A 58 -14.06 6.54 -20.10
CA VAL A 58 -12.91 6.57 -21.03
C VAL A 58 -12.05 7.80 -20.79
N LEU A 59 -12.56 8.93 -20.30
CA LEU A 59 -11.74 10.09 -19.91
C LEU A 59 -11.10 9.90 -18.52
N GLN A 60 -11.76 9.22 -17.59
CA GLN A 60 -11.14 8.78 -16.33
C GLN A 60 -10.10 7.66 -16.54
N ASN A 61 -10.30 6.79 -17.52
CA ASN A 61 -9.41 5.66 -17.81
C ASN A 61 -8.51 5.86 -19.05
N GLY A 62 -8.55 7.02 -19.71
CA GLY A 62 -7.94 7.22 -21.04
C GLY A 62 -7.01 8.44 -21.16
N SER A 63 -6.55 9.01 -20.05
CA SER A 63 -5.29 9.78 -20.07
C SER A 63 -4.05 8.88 -19.92
N THR A 64 -4.21 7.57 -19.83
CA THR A 64 -3.11 6.60 -19.85
C THR A 64 -2.79 6.19 -21.29
N SER A 65 -2.25 7.13 -22.06
CA SER A 65 -1.48 6.77 -23.25
C SER A 65 -0.14 6.16 -22.81
N THR A 66 -0.12 4.83 -22.70
CA THR A 66 1.00 3.92 -23.03
C THR A 66 2.41 4.50 -23.02
N ASN A 67 2.98 4.58 -21.81
CA ASN A 67 4.19 3.85 -21.38
C ASN A 67 4.19 3.66 -19.83
N GLY A 68 3.00 3.71 -19.21
CA GLY A 68 2.84 4.09 -17.81
C GLY A 68 2.60 2.91 -16.88
N SER A 69 3.36 2.88 -15.78
CA SER A 69 3.10 2.01 -14.64
C SER A 69 1.64 2.14 -14.18
N THR A 70 0.99 1.03 -13.87
CA THR A 70 -0.34 1.00 -13.23
C THR A 70 -0.32 1.51 -11.79
N TYR A 71 0.86 1.59 -11.19
CA TYR A 71 1.08 2.10 -9.84
C TYR A 71 0.73 3.59 -9.71
N LYS A 72 0.09 3.93 -8.58
CA LYS A 72 -0.21 5.30 -8.15
C LYS A 72 -0.03 5.37 -6.63
N ILE A 73 0.59 6.45 -6.18
CA ILE A 73 0.69 6.78 -4.75
C ILE A 73 -0.68 7.31 -4.28
N ASP A 74 -1.22 6.73 -3.21
CA ASP A 74 -2.48 7.19 -2.62
C ASP A 74 -2.25 8.52 -1.88
N GLU A 75 -2.70 9.60 -2.51
CA GLU A 75 -2.59 10.95 -1.97
C GLU A 75 -3.39 11.14 -0.68
N THR A 76 -4.55 10.46 -0.56
CA THR A 76 -5.38 10.57 0.64
C THR A 76 -4.69 9.90 1.81
N LEU A 77 -4.10 8.72 1.59
CA LEU A 77 -3.29 8.04 2.59
C LEU A 77 -2.13 8.93 3.07
N TYR A 78 -1.35 9.50 2.13
CA TYR A 78 -0.23 10.37 2.46
C TYR A 78 -0.65 11.57 3.31
N ASP A 79 -1.71 12.28 2.90
CA ASP A 79 -2.18 13.46 3.61
C ASP A 79 -2.68 13.11 5.01
N LEU A 80 -3.39 11.99 5.18
CA LEU A 80 -3.88 11.52 6.48
C LEU A 80 -2.74 11.08 7.41
N MET A 81 -1.77 10.32 6.90
CA MET A 81 -0.59 9.91 7.69
C MET A 81 0.24 11.12 8.11
N LEU A 82 0.47 12.07 7.19
CA LEU A 82 1.19 13.30 7.48
C LEU A 82 0.47 14.13 8.55
N GLN A 83 -0.85 14.22 8.48
CA GLN A 83 -1.65 14.94 9.46
C GLN A 83 -1.63 14.29 10.84
N SER A 84 -1.65 12.95 10.90
CA SER A 84 -1.53 12.20 12.14
C SER A 84 -0.22 12.49 12.87
N GLU A 85 0.91 12.38 12.16
CA GLU A 85 2.24 12.53 12.75
C GLU A 85 2.61 13.99 13.09
N ARG A 86 1.99 14.96 12.39
CA ARG A 86 2.22 16.39 12.62
C ARG A 86 1.85 16.85 14.03
N LEU A 87 0.92 16.15 14.70
CA LEU A 87 0.52 16.50 16.07
C LEU A 87 1.66 16.31 17.06
N ASP A 88 2.47 15.28 16.86
CA ASP A 88 3.56 14.92 17.78
C ASP A 88 4.89 15.57 17.37
N GLN A 89 5.14 15.72 16.06
CA GLN A 89 6.45 16.13 15.54
C GLN A 89 6.47 17.54 14.91
N GLY A 90 5.31 18.19 14.78
CA GLY A 90 5.17 19.44 14.03
C GLY A 90 5.28 19.25 12.51
N ASP A 91 5.19 20.34 11.75
CA ASP A 91 5.42 20.28 10.30
C ASP A 91 6.90 20.47 9.98
N SER A 92 7.50 19.47 9.33
CA SER A 92 8.90 19.53 8.90
C SER A 92 9.12 18.82 7.57
N ASP A 93 10.17 19.24 6.88
CA ASP A 93 10.70 18.58 5.69
C ASP A 93 11.00 17.10 5.95
N GLU A 94 11.57 16.81 7.12
CA GLU A 94 11.88 15.45 7.57
C GLU A 94 10.63 14.61 7.74
N LEU A 95 9.57 15.17 8.32
CA LEU A 95 8.33 14.45 8.50
C LEU A 95 7.68 14.09 7.17
N ARG A 96 7.59 15.06 6.24
CA ARG A 96 7.06 14.82 4.88
C ARG A 96 7.83 13.70 4.18
N TYR A 97 9.16 13.73 4.27
CA TYR A 97 9.99 12.68 3.68
C TYR A 97 9.76 11.32 4.36
N ARG A 98 9.74 11.26 5.70
CA ARG A 98 9.53 10.00 6.44
C ARG A 98 8.20 9.34 6.12
N VAL A 99 7.11 10.10 6.11
CA VAL A 99 5.77 9.58 5.76
C VAL A 99 5.76 9.06 4.33
N PHE A 100 6.34 9.82 3.40
CA PHE A 100 6.43 9.39 2.01
C PHE A 100 7.25 8.11 1.85
N GLN A 101 8.41 8.05 2.49
CA GLN A 101 9.33 6.93 2.46
C GLN A 101 8.68 5.66 3.03
N SER A 102 7.93 5.77 4.14
CA SER A 102 7.17 4.66 4.73
C SER A 102 6.10 4.10 3.78
N ILE A 103 5.42 4.96 3.01
CA ILE A 103 4.47 4.52 1.99
C ILE A 103 5.19 3.73 0.91
N LEU A 104 6.30 4.23 0.37
CA LEU A 104 7.07 3.53 -0.67
C LEU A 104 7.60 2.17 -0.19
N GLU A 105 8.07 2.09 1.07
CA GLU A 105 8.54 0.84 1.67
C GLU A 105 7.42 -0.20 1.69
N ILE A 106 6.24 0.15 2.21
CA ILE A 106 5.10 -0.77 2.27
C ILE A 106 4.60 -1.15 0.86
N ASP A 107 4.44 -0.17 -0.03
CA ASP A 107 3.99 -0.42 -1.41
C ASP A 107 4.95 -1.35 -2.16
N SER A 108 6.26 -1.16 -1.98
CA SER A 108 7.28 -2.02 -2.60
C SER A 108 7.19 -3.47 -2.13
N VAL A 109 6.90 -3.69 -0.85
CA VAL A 109 6.73 -5.04 -0.29
C VAL A 109 5.44 -5.70 -0.80
N ILE A 110 4.35 -4.93 -0.92
CA ILE A 110 3.08 -5.41 -1.49
C ILE A 110 3.28 -5.82 -2.95
N ASP A 111 3.95 -4.99 -3.74
CA ASP A 111 4.24 -5.26 -5.15
C ASP A 111 5.15 -6.49 -5.32
N TYR A 112 6.22 -6.56 -4.51
CA TYR A 112 7.09 -7.74 -4.49
C TYR A 112 6.32 -9.01 -4.18
N ALA A 113 5.48 -9.03 -3.14
CA ALA A 113 4.69 -10.21 -2.80
C ALA A 113 3.73 -10.60 -3.94
N ALA A 114 3.12 -9.62 -4.61
CA ALA A 114 2.28 -9.88 -5.79
C ALA A 114 3.08 -10.54 -6.92
N SER A 115 4.32 -10.09 -7.15
CA SER A 115 5.23 -10.71 -8.13
C SER A 115 5.58 -12.17 -7.78
N GLN A 116 5.58 -12.51 -6.49
CA GLN A 116 5.78 -13.87 -5.98
C GLN A 116 4.49 -14.71 -5.97
N GLY A 117 3.35 -14.14 -6.41
CA GLY A 117 2.07 -14.84 -6.52
C GLY A 117 1.08 -14.59 -5.40
N TYR A 118 1.35 -13.65 -4.48
CA TYR A 118 0.35 -13.18 -3.53
C TYR A 118 -0.86 -12.59 -4.28
N LYS A 119 -2.06 -12.96 -3.83
CA LYS A 119 -3.30 -12.37 -4.30
C LYS A 119 -4.02 -11.77 -3.11
N GLU A 120 -4.26 -10.48 -3.19
CA GLU A 120 -4.94 -9.73 -2.14
C GLU A 120 -6.43 -10.05 -2.15
N ASP A 121 -6.95 -10.49 -0.99
CA ASP A 121 -8.38 -10.65 -0.77
C ASP A 121 -8.95 -9.36 -0.18
N ARG A 122 -9.50 -8.52 -1.06
CA ARG A 122 -10.09 -7.23 -0.66
C ARG A 122 -11.34 -7.40 0.18
N GLU A 123 -12.13 -8.43 -0.08
CA GLU A 123 -13.37 -8.68 0.67
C GLU A 123 -13.07 -9.13 2.10
N GLU A 124 -12.05 -9.99 2.28
CA GLU A 124 -11.57 -10.37 3.60
C GLU A 124 -11.05 -9.15 4.37
N ILE A 125 -10.22 -8.30 3.74
CA ILE A 125 -9.70 -7.09 4.38
C ILE A 125 -10.85 -6.16 4.79
N ASP A 126 -11.78 -5.87 3.89
CA ASP A 126 -12.92 -5.00 4.18
C ASP A 126 -13.78 -5.58 5.33
N THR A 127 -13.92 -6.89 5.39
CA THR A 127 -14.64 -7.57 6.49
C THR A 127 -13.93 -7.35 7.82
N ILE A 128 -12.62 -7.61 7.89
CA ILE A 128 -11.81 -7.41 9.10
C ILE A 128 -11.87 -5.95 9.57
N ILE A 129 -11.74 -5.00 8.65
CA ILE A 129 -11.78 -3.57 8.97
C ILE A 129 -13.16 -3.16 9.49
N ASN A 130 -14.24 -3.65 8.88
CA ASN A 130 -15.59 -3.39 9.35
C ASN A 130 -15.84 -3.98 10.74
N GLU A 131 -15.35 -5.19 11.01
CA GLU A 131 -15.44 -5.83 12.34
C GLU A 131 -14.66 -5.04 13.40
N GLN A 132 -13.44 -4.61 13.08
CA GLN A 132 -12.62 -3.78 13.97
C GLN A 132 -13.29 -2.43 14.24
N GLN A 133 -13.86 -1.79 13.22
CA GLN A 133 -14.58 -0.53 13.36
C GLN A 133 -15.83 -0.69 14.24
N GLN A 134 -16.62 -1.74 14.04
CA GLN A 134 -17.78 -2.04 14.86
C GLN A 134 -17.38 -2.34 16.31
N SER A 135 -16.38 -3.20 16.52
CA SER A 135 -15.88 -3.54 17.85
C SER A 135 -15.39 -2.30 18.59
N PHE A 136 -14.66 -1.41 17.92
CA PHE A 136 -14.19 -0.16 18.52
C PHE A 136 -15.36 0.71 19.03
N PHE A 137 -16.45 0.82 18.25
CA PHE A 137 -17.57 1.67 18.64
C PHE A 137 -18.54 1.01 19.64
N ASN A 138 -18.57 -0.32 19.74
CA ASN A 138 -19.44 -1.04 20.67
C ASN A 138 -19.15 -0.72 22.15
N ASP A 139 -17.93 -0.27 22.46
CA ASP A 139 -17.51 0.06 23.82
C ASP A 139 -18.01 1.43 24.31
N PHE A 140 -18.67 2.21 23.44
CA PHE A 140 -19.08 3.58 23.73
C PHE A 140 -20.60 3.77 23.70
N THR A 141 -21.12 4.57 24.63
CA THR A 141 -22.50 5.09 24.56
C THR A 141 -22.64 6.16 23.45
N GLU A 142 -23.87 6.49 23.02
CA GLU A 142 -24.10 7.50 21.98
C GLU A 142 -23.49 8.88 22.29
N GLU A 143 -23.55 9.30 23.56
CA GLU A 143 -22.96 10.59 24.00
C GLU A 143 -21.43 10.55 23.94
N GLN A 144 -20.83 9.44 24.39
CA GLN A 144 -19.38 9.23 24.30
C GLN A 144 -18.93 9.18 22.85
N LEU A 145 -19.67 8.50 21.96
CA LEU A 145 -19.37 8.44 20.53
C LEU A 145 -19.33 9.82 19.88
N LYS A 146 -20.25 10.72 20.23
CA LYS A 146 -20.24 12.10 19.71
C LYS A 146 -18.98 12.84 20.15
N SER A 147 -18.61 12.71 21.43
CA SER A 147 -17.40 13.32 21.99
C SER A 147 -16.13 12.79 21.32
N VAL A 148 -16.00 11.47 21.21
CA VAL A 148 -14.85 10.78 20.61
C VAL A 148 -14.70 11.11 19.14
N LYS A 149 -15.79 11.08 18.35
CA LYS A 149 -15.77 11.49 16.93
C LYS A 149 -15.37 12.95 16.75
N LYS A 150 -15.84 13.83 17.64
CA LYS A 150 -15.46 15.24 17.61
C LYS A 150 -13.97 15.40 17.95
N ALA A 151 -13.48 14.77 19.01
CA ALA A 151 -12.06 14.81 19.38
C ALA A 151 -11.14 14.29 18.26
N GLN A 152 -11.54 13.22 17.56
CA GLN A 152 -10.82 12.71 16.40
C GLN A 152 -10.69 13.77 15.29
N MET A 153 -11.80 14.43 14.96
CA MET A 153 -11.80 15.49 13.95
C MET A 153 -11.03 16.73 14.42
N ASP A 154 -11.19 17.14 15.68
CA ASP A 154 -10.54 18.35 16.21
C ASP A 154 -9.02 18.18 16.32
N ASN A 155 -8.56 16.99 16.71
CA ASN A 155 -7.13 16.70 16.86
C ASN A 155 -6.51 16.33 15.51
N PHE A 156 -7.05 15.33 14.82
CA PHE A 156 -6.41 14.75 13.64
C PHE A 156 -6.94 15.30 12.32
N GLY A 157 -8.03 16.08 12.33
CA GLY A 157 -8.64 16.68 11.12
C GLY A 157 -9.18 15.68 10.09
N TYR A 158 -9.40 14.44 10.50
CA TYR A 158 -10.09 13.41 9.72
C TYR A 158 -11.02 12.59 10.60
N SER A 159 -12.00 11.94 9.97
CA SER A 159 -12.98 11.10 10.66
C SER A 159 -12.43 9.70 10.95
N TYR A 160 -13.03 9.00 11.91
CA TYR A 160 -12.76 7.56 12.08
C TYR A 160 -13.05 6.75 10.82
N ASP A 161 -14.03 7.15 9.99
CA ASP A 161 -14.30 6.44 8.73
C ASP A 161 -13.07 6.48 7.80
N GLN A 162 -12.43 7.64 7.68
CA GLN A 162 -11.19 7.79 6.92
C GLN A 162 -10.03 7.01 7.56
N TYR A 163 -9.92 7.04 8.89
CA TYR A 163 -8.92 6.25 9.61
C TYR A 163 -9.05 4.76 9.29
N PHE A 164 -10.23 4.18 9.46
CA PHE A 164 -10.46 2.74 9.24
C PHE A 164 -10.31 2.36 7.75
N LYS A 165 -10.97 3.10 6.85
CA LYS A 165 -11.01 2.74 5.42
C LYS A 165 -9.75 3.07 4.64
N VAL A 166 -8.92 4.00 5.12
CA VAL A 166 -7.69 4.39 4.43
C VAL A 166 -6.48 3.87 5.18
N ILE A 167 -6.23 4.39 6.39
CA ILE A 167 -5.01 4.06 7.15
C ILE A 167 -5.03 2.60 7.59
N LEU A 168 -6.08 2.16 8.29
CA LEU A 168 -6.10 0.80 8.86
C LEU A 168 -6.19 -0.27 7.77
N THR A 169 -6.95 0.01 6.70
CA THR A 169 -6.98 -0.85 5.52
C THR A 169 -5.58 -1.00 4.91
N TYR A 170 -4.83 0.10 4.76
CA TYR A 170 -3.45 0.07 4.26
C TYR A 170 -2.53 -0.76 5.16
N THR A 171 -2.60 -0.56 6.48
CA THR A 171 -1.85 -1.34 7.47
C THR A 171 -2.21 -2.83 7.43
N GLN A 172 -3.50 -3.16 7.25
CA GLN A 172 -3.97 -4.55 7.16
C GLN A 172 -3.46 -5.23 5.88
N ARG A 173 -3.43 -4.52 4.74
CA ARG A 173 -2.81 -5.01 3.50
C ARG A 173 -1.36 -5.40 3.71
N HIS A 174 -0.57 -4.50 4.31
CA HIS A 174 0.82 -4.77 4.65
C HIS A 174 0.98 -5.98 5.58
N THR A 175 0.15 -6.05 6.63
CA THR A 175 0.14 -7.16 7.59
C THR A 175 -0.14 -8.51 6.91
N ASN A 176 -1.12 -8.56 6.01
CA ASN A 176 -1.47 -9.77 5.26
C ASN A 176 -0.33 -10.20 4.34
N VAL A 177 0.31 -9.25 3.65
CA VAL A 177 1.48 -9.52 2.80
C VAL A 177 2.64 -10.07 3.61
N MET A 178 3.01 -9.43 4.73
CA MET A 178 4.11 -9.90 5.57
C MET A 178 3.85 -11.30 6.13
N ASN A 179 2.62 -11.57 6.58
CA ASN A 179 2.20 -12.90 7.00
C ASN A 179 2.27 -13.94 5.87
N TRP A 180 1.92 -13.54 4.64
CA TRP A 180 1.97 -14.42 3.49
C TRP A 180 3.41 -14.73 3.08
N LEU A 181 4.27 -13.71 2.95
CA LEU A 181 5.69 -13.85 2.61
C LEU A 181 6.40 -14.78 3.59
N GLN A 182 6.05 -14.66 4.87
CA GLN A 182 6.63 -15.47 5.91
C GLN A 182 6.17 -16.95 5.87
N ARG A 183 4.98 -17.24 5.35
CA ARG A 183 4.50 -18.62 5.11
C ARG A 183 5.01 -19.20 3.80
N ASN A 184 5.24 -18.37 2.80
CA ASN A 184 5.63 -18.74 1.44
C ASN A 184 7.06 -18.32 1.14
N LYS A 185 7.94 -18.42 2.14
CA LYS A 185 9.31 -17.90 2.15
C LYS A 185 9.94 -17.95 0.74
N PRO A 186 10.23 -16.80 0.12
CA PRO A 186 10.97 -16.76 -1.13
C PRO A 186 12.29 -17.54 -0.97
N ASN A 187 12.74 -18.18 -2.04
CA ASN A 187 13.96 -18.99 -2.00
C ASN A 187 15.24 -18.13 -1.89
N ASP A 188 15.13 -16.81 -2.02
CA ASP A 188 16.21 -15.84 -2.00
C ASP A 188 16.25 -15.02 -0.70
N GLU A 189 17.45 -14.59 -0.31
CA GLU A 189 17.68 -13.69 0.83
C GLU A 189 17.40 -12.22 0.47
N THR A 190 16.39 -11.98 -0.35
CA THR A 190 16.07 -10.64 -0.85
C THR A 190 15.76 -9.70 0.32
N THR A 191 16.49 -8.59 0.39
CA THR A 191 16.36 -7.60 1.46
C THR A 191 15.26 -6.59 1.14
N GLN A 192 14.76 -5.92 2.19
CA GLN A 192 13.80 -4.84 2.01
C GLN A 192 14.38 -3.70 1.15
N ARG A 193 15.67 -3.39 1.32
CA ARG A 193 16.38 -2.40 0.50
C ARG A 193 16.34 -2.75 -0.99
N GLN A 194 16.64 -4.00 -1.34
CA GLN A 194 16.65 -4.44 -2.74
C GLN A 194 15.27 -4.33 -3.39
N ILE A 195 14.22 -4.70 -2.65
CA ILE A 195 12.82 -4.57 -3.08
C ILE A 195 12.47 -3.10 -3.33
N LEU A 196 12.76 -2.24 -2.35
CA LEU A 196 12.48 -0.82 -2.46
C LEU A 196 13.23 -0.15 -3.62
N ASP A 197 14.52 -0.43 -3.78
CA ASP A 197 15.33 0.17 -4.85
C ASP A 197 14.85 -0.27 -6.24
N ALA A 198 14.45 -1.53 -6.40
CA ALA A 198 13.86 -2.03 -7.64
C ALA A 198 12.51 -1.35 -7.95
N PHE A 199 11.64 -1.25 -6.94
CA PHE A 199 10.34 -0.59 -7.04
C PHE A 199 10.45 0.89 -7.38
N GLN A 200 11.34 1.61 -6.69
CA GLN A 200 11.58 3.04 -6.94
C GLN A 200 12.12 3.29 -8.35
N LYS A 201 12.98 2.40 -8.85
CA LYS A 201 13.50 2.46 -10.22
C LYS A 201 12.40 2.21 -11.24
N GLU A 202 11.53 1.22 -11.02
CA GLU A 202 10.42 0.90 -11.92
C GLU A 202 9.39 2.05 -11.99
N HIS A 203 9.09 2.69 -10.86
CA HIS A 203 8.05 3.70 -10.74
C HIS A 203 8.58 5.14 -10.62
N GLN A 204 9.82 5.37 -11.05
CA GLN A 204 10.52 6.65 -10.88
C GLN A 204 9.68 7.85 -11.34
N GLN A 205 9.02 7.76 -12.49
CA GLN A 205 8.21 8.87 -13.03
C GLN A 205 7.05 9.25 -12.11
N VAL A 206 6.33 8.27 -11.56
CA VAL A 206 5.19 8.49 -10.65
C VAL A 206 5.68 9.06 -9.33
N ILE A 207 6.77 8.51 -8.79
CA ILE A 207 7.41 8.95 -7.56
C ILE A 207 7.87 10.40 -7.69
N THR A 208 8.64 10.74 -8.73
CA THR A 208 9.11 12.11 -8.96
C THR A 208 7.96 13.10 -9.10
N ALA A 209 6.93 12.76 -9.87
CA ALA A 209 5.76 13.63 -10.03
C ALA A 209 5.03 13.87 -8.70
N PHE A 210 4.93 12.86 -7.84
CA PHE A 210 4.31 13.01 -6.52
C PHE A 210 5.18 13.84 -5.57
N THR A 211 6.50 13.58 -5.54
CA THR A 211 7.48 14.35 -4.77
C THR A 211 7.42 15.84 -5.13
N GLU A 212 7.37 16.17 -6.42
CA GLU A 212 7.21 17.55 -6.90
C GLU A 212 5.85 18.14 -6.51
N LYS A 213 4.75 17.40 -6.73
CA LYS A 213 3.39 17.85 -6.41
C LYS A 213 3.22 18.18 -4.93
N LYS A 214 3.81 17.38 -4.04
CA LYS A 214 3.69 17.51 -2.58
C LYS A 214 4.85 18.28 -1.95
N SER A 215 5.79 18.80 -2.76
CA SER A 215 6.99 19.49 -2.30
C SER A 215 7.76 18.68 -1.25
N ILE A 216 7.91 17.38 -1.49
CA ILE A 216 8.63 16.49 -0.58
C ILE A 216 10.14 16.68 -0.83
N PRO A 217 10.93 17.00 0.21
CA PRO A 217 12.36 17.25 0.05
C PRO A 217 13.11 15.94 -0.23
N TYR A 218 14.22 16.01 -0.98
CA TYR A 218 15.06 14.84 -1.23
C TYR A 218 16.04 14.60 -0.07
N LEU A 219 15.65 13.76 0.89
CA LEU A 219 16.44 13.49 2.11
C LEU A 219 16.99 12.06 2.19
N THR A 220 17.06 11.35 1.07
CA THR A 220 17.50 9.94 1.02
C THR A 220 18.83 9.71 1.70
N GLY A 221 19.83 10.58 1.51
CA GLY A 221 21.12 10.45 2.18
C GLY A 221 21.04 10.47 3.71
N LYS A 222 20.11 11.23 4.28
CA LYS A 222 19.94 11.33 5.74
C LYS A 222 19.31 10.08 6.34
N PHE A 223 18.35 9.48 5.63
CA PHE A 223 17.55 8.35 6.14
C PHE A 223 18.02 6.99 5.60
N ARG A 224 19.03 6.95 4.74
CA ARG A 224 19.58 5.71 4.20
C ARG A 224 20.34 4.89 5.24
N THR A 225 20.85 5.54 6.27
CA THR A 225 21.74 4.90 7.24
C THR A 225 21.24 5.15 8.66
N GLN A 226 21.35 4.14 9.50
CA GLN A 226 21.14 4.24 10.94
C GLN A 226 22.43 3.85 11.66
N THR A 227 22.58 4.40 12.86
CA THR A 227 23.68 4.07 13.76
C THR A 227 23.14 3.30 14.96
N LEU A 228 23.83 2.22 15.35
CA LEU A 228 23.58 1.47 16.57
C LEU A 228 24.87 1.43 17.39
N ASP A 229 24.76 1.77 18.66
CA ASP A 229 25.86 1.78 19.62
C ASP A 229 25.64 0.65 20.63
N GLY A 230 26.62 -0.24 20.82
CA GLY A 230 26.48 -1.36 21.74
C GLY A 230 27.76 -2.14 22.00
N VAL A 231 27.63 -3.17 22.82
CA VAL A 231 28.72 -4.08 23.17
C VAL A 231 28.70 -5.30 22.26
N VAL A 232 29.86 -5.72 21.78
CA VAL A 232 30.02 -6.94 21.00
C VAL A 232 29.89 -8.16 21.93
N ALA A 233 28.77 -8.85 21.87
CA ALA A 233 28.55 -10.08 22.62
C ALA A 233 29.15 -11.32 21.93
N SER A 234 29.29 -11.28 20.60
CA SER A 234 29.87 -12.37 19.81
C SER A 234 30.44 -11.82 18.51
N ALA A 235 31.59 -12.36 18.08
CA ALA A 235 32.19 -12.08 16.79
C ALA A 235 32.78 -13.39 16.24
N ASP A 236 32.10 -14.01 15.26
CA ASP A 236 32.55 -15.24 14.61
C ASP A 236 32.16 -15.28 13.12
N GLN A 237 33.01 -15.87 12.28
CA GLN A 237 32.71 -16.26 10.88
C GLN A 237 31.97 -15.21 10.02
N GLY A 238 32.39 -13.94 10.05
CA GLY A 238 31.71 -12.93 9.24
C GLY A 238 30.59 -12.18 9.97
N GLN A 239 30.27 -12.55 11.22
CA GLN A 239 29.08 -12.09 11.94
C GLN A 239 29.43 -11.49 13.30
N VAL A 240 28.82 -10.36 13.62
CA VAL A 240 28.96 -9.69 14.92
C VAL A 240 27.58 -9.53 15.55
N LEU A 241 27.43 -9.97 16.79
CA LEU A 241 26.27 -9.69 17.62
C LEU A 241 26.54 -8.47 18.47
N LEU A 242 25.75 -7.43 18.26
CA LEU A 242 25.71 -6.25 19.11
C LEU A 242 24.54 -6.33 20.07
N VAL A 243 24.78 -5.98 21.33
CA VAL A 243 23.76 -5.92 22.38
C VAL A 243 23.77 -4.56 23.07
N LEU A 244 22.59 -4.06 23.41
CA LEU A 244 22.40 -2.85 24.21
C LEU A 244 21.89 -3.22 25.61
N GLY A 245 22.36 -2.44 26.60
CA GLY A 245 21.89 -2.53 27.97
C GLY A 245 22.54 -3.64 28.80
N LEU A 246 23.57 -4.30 28.27
CA LEU A 246 24.39 -5.26 29.00
C LEU A 246 25.86 -4.85 28.97
N GLU A 247 26.55 -4.97 30.10
CA GLU A 247 28.01 -4.90 30.17
C GLU A 247 28.61 -6.31 30.13
N PRO A 248 29.90 -6.47 29.75
CA PRO A 248 30.56 -7.77 29.70
C PRO A 248 30.41 -8.66 30.94
N LYS A 249 30.43 -8.02 32.12
CA LYS A 249 30.26 -8.70 33.42
C LYS A 249 28.85 -9.30 33.62
N ASP A 250 27.84 -8.79 32.91
CA ASP A 250 26.44 -9.17 33.07
C ASP A 250 26.11 -10.46 32.29
N TYR A 251 26.97 -10.85 31.35
CA TYR A 251 26.78 -12.05 30.53
C TYR A 251 27.98 -13.00 30.51
N GLU A 252 28.94 -12.83 31.41
CA GLU A 252 30.10 -13.72 31.52
C GLU A 252 29.67 -15.19 31.72
N GLY A 253 30.07 -16.06 30.80
CA GLY A 253 29.75 -17.49 30.85
C GLY A 253 28.35 -17.89 30.35
N LEU A 254 27.56 -16.94 29.84
CA LEU A 254 26.28 -17.23 29.19
C LEU A 254 26.45 -17.65 27.73
N SER A 255 25.51 -18.44 27.22
CA SER A 255 25.40 -18.72 25.79
C SER A 255 24.83 -17.53 25.02
N THR A 256 25.15 -17.43 23.73
CA THR A 256 24.67 -16.33 22.87
C THR A 256 23.15 -16.13 22.92
N ASP A 257 22.37 -17.22 22.96
CA ASP A 257 20.91 -17.16 23.06
C ASP A 257 20.45 -16.55 24.40
N GLU A 258 21.09 -16.91 25.51
CA GLU A 258 20.79 -16.33 26.83
C GLU A 258 21.13 -14.83 26.89
N ILE A 259 22.19 -14.40 26.18
CA ILE A 259 22.55 -12.98 26.08
C ILE A 259 21.48 -12.22 25.31
N ILE A 260 21.01 -12.77 24.19
CA ILE A 260 19.96 -12.17 23.35
C ILE A 260 18.67 -11.96 24.14
N ASP A 261 18.29 -12.93 24.97
CA ASP A 261 17.08 -12.87 25.80
C ASP A 261 17.19 -11.86 26.95
N LEU A 262 18.39 -11.62 27.46
CA LEU A 262 18.64 -10.63 28.53
C LEU A 262 18.84 -9.20 28.01
N ALA A 263 19.30 -9.06 26.77
CA ALA A 263 19.57 -7.77 26.17
C ALA A 263 18.30 -6.94 26.02
N TYR A 264 18.40 -5.62 26.23
CA TYR A 264 17.31 -4.71 25.94
C TYR A 264 17.00 -4.69 24.44
N GLU A 265 18.06 -4.61 23.64
CA GLU A 265 18.04 -4.74 22.19
C GLU A 265 19.27 -5.51 21.72
N SER A 266 19.13 -6.25 20.61
CA SER A 266 20.21 -6.98 19.99
C SER A 266 20.05 -7.02 18.47
N ALA A 267 21.18 -7.06 17.76
CA ALA A 267 21.22 -7.20 16.30
C ALA A 267 22.46 -7.96 15.83
N TRP A 268 22.29 -8.79 14.81
CA TRP A 268 23.38 -9.43 14.08
C TRP A 268 23.78 -8.57 12.88
N PHE A 269 25.08 -8.50 12.63
CA PHE A 269 25.68 -7.73 11.56
C PHE A 269 26.60 -8.64 10.76
N ASN A 270 26.26 -8.89 9.50
CA ASN A 270 27.10 -9.62 8.56
C ASN A 270 28.08 -8.64 7.89
N PHE A 271 29.37 -8.86 8.07
CA PHE A 271 30.42 -8.09 7.42
C PHE A 271 30.92 -8.85 6.18
N SER A 272 31.03 -8.14 5.07
CA SER A 272 31.55 -8.66 3.80
C SER A 272 33.09 -8.71 3.74
N GLU A 273 33.76 -7.96 4.60
CA GLU A 273 35.23 -7.89 4.74
C GLU A 273 35.68 -8.39 6.12
N SER A 274 36.93 -8.82 6.27
CA SER A 274 37.44 -9.30 7.57
C SER A 274 37.49 -8.18 8.60
N PHE A 275 36.88 -8.41 9.75
CA PHE A 275 36.85 -7.52 10.91
C PHE A 275 37.77 -8.06 12.00
N ASP A 276 39.01 -8.42 11.64
CA ASP A 276 39.97 -9.04 12.56
C ASP A 276 40.22 -8.19 13.84
N ASP A 277 39.85 -6.91 13.80
CA ASP A 277 39.92 -5.94 14.90
C ASP A 277 38.69 -5.92 15.82
N ILE A 278 37.55 -6.54 15.45
CA ILE A 278 36.34 -6.60 16.29
C ILE A 278 36.39 -7.86 17.16
N GLN A 279 36.46 -7.67 18.47
CA GLN A 279 36.50 -8.72 19.48
C GLN A 279 35.29 -8.65 20.41
N PRO A 280 34.90 -9.78 21.03
CA PRO A 280 33.96 -9.75 22.14
C PRO A 280 34.34 -8.71 23.20
N ASP A 281 33.32 -8.13 23.83
CA ASP A 281 33.40 -7.13 24.90
C ASP A 281 33.88 -5.73 24.45
N MET A 282 34.12 -5.52 23.16
CA MET A 282 34.36 -4.19 22.61
C MET A 282 33.06 -3.38 22.57
N HIS A 283 33.17 -2.09 22.88
CA HIS A 283 32.11 -1.13 22.66
C HIS A 283 32.31 -0.49 21.29
N ILE A 284 31.38 -0.71 20.37
CA ILE A 284 31.46 -0.22 19.01
C ILE A 284 30.18 0.48 18.60
N GLU A 285 30.34 1.44 17.69
CA GLU A 285 29.26 2.08 16.99
C GLU A 285 29.24 1.55 15.54
N VAL A 286 28.12 0.98 15.10
CA VAL A 286 27.94 0.48 13.73
C VAL A 286 26.95 1.35 12.98
N THR A 287 27.34 1.81 11.79
CA THR A 287 26.44 2.46 10.83
C THR A 287 26.08 1.50 9.71
N PHE A 288 24.79 1.31 9.47
CA PHE A 288 24.26 0.30 8.56
C PHE A 288 23.02 0.81 7.83
N ASP A 289 22.60 0.10 6.78
CA ASP A 289 21.31 0.33 6.14
C ASP A 289 20.20 -0.40 6.93
N PRO A 290 19.22 0.31 7.51
CA PRO A 290 18.18 -0.31 8.33
C PRO A 290 17.24 -1.21 7.54
N LEU A 291 17.28 -1.18 6.20
CA LEU A 291 16.48 -2.07 5.33
C LEU A 291 17.29 -3.25 4.77
N SER A 292 18.54 -3.44 5.22
CA SER A 292 19.44 -4.52 4.75
C SER A 292 19.23 -5.86 5.46
N TYR A 293 17.99 -6.17 5.83
CA TYR A 293 17.63 -7.48 6.38
C TYR A 293 16.65 -8.19 5.44
N ALA A 294 16.67 -9.52 5.48
CA ALA A 294 15.81 -10.35 4.64
C ALA A 294 14.33 -10.10 4.95
N ILE A 295 13.49 -9.95 3.91
CA ILE A 295 12.06 -9.63 4.06
C ILE A 295 11.28 -10.66 4.91
N THR A 296 11.76 -11.91 4.97
CA THR A 296 11.14 -13.00 5.72
C THR A 296 11.68 -13.19 7.14
N GLN A 297 12.62 -12.38 7.60
CA GLN A 297 13.24 -12.59 8.91
C GLN A 297 12.24 -12.36 10.05
N ARG A 298 12.15 -13.35 10.95
CA ARG A 298 11.35 -13.27 12.20
C ARG A 298 12.19 -13.32 13.46
N GLU A 299 13.40 -13.84 13.38
CA GLU A 299 14.22 -14.09 14.56
C GLU A 299 14.78 -12.76 15.05
N ARG A 300 14.52 -12.48 16.33
CA ARG A 300 15.40 -11.60 17.09
C ARG A 300 16.65 -12.42 17.41
N PRO A 301 17.85 -11.88 17.16
CA PRO A 301 18.14 -10.53 16.69
C PRO A 301 17.95 -10.37 15.17
N THR A 302 17.52 -9.19 14.73
CA THR A 302 17.50 -8.84 13.29
C THR A 302 18.91 -8.94 12.72
N ARG A 303 19.05 -9.44 11.48
CA ARG A 303 20.35 -9.67 10.84
C ARG A 303 20.52 -8.72 9.65
N PHE A 304 21.40 -7.75 9.80
CA PHE A 304 21.71 -6.75 8.79
C PHE A 304 22.91 -7.16 7.93
N HIS A 305 22.85 -6.85 6.64
CA HIS A 305 23.83 -7.31 5.64
C HIS A 305 24.68 -6.19 5.07
N ASP A 306 24.19 -4.94 5.07
CA ASP A 306 24.91 -3.79 4.50
C ASP A 306 25.42 -2.87 5.61
N ILE A 307 26.63 -3.17 6.06
CA ILE A 307 27.37 -2.35 7.03
C ILE A 307 28.22 -1.35 6.27
N ILE A 308 28.09 -0.08 6.64
CA ILE A 308 28.69 1.05 5.92
C ILE A 308 29.99 1.49 6.59
N LYS A 309 30.00 1.56 7.92
CA LYS A 309 31.17 1.87 8.73
C LYS A 309 30.97 1.38 10.16
N TRP A 310 32.06 1.21 10.89
CA TRP A 310 32.03 1.03 12.33
C TRP A 310 33.17 1.81 12.98
N ASN A 311 33.00 2.22 14.23
CA ASN A 311 34.01 2.92 15.03
C ASN A 311 34.15 2.23 16.38
N GLU A 312 35.38 2.06 16.85
CA GLU A 312 35.65 1.72 18.26
C GLU A 312 35.56 3.00 19.11
N TYR A 313 35.05 2.88 20.33
CA TYR A 313 35.22 3.94 21.32
C TYR A 313 36.65 3.93 21.87
N GLU A 314 37.38 5.03 21.70
CA GLU A 314 38.63 5.25 22.43
C GLU A 314 38.33 5.27 23.95
N LYS A 315 39.02 4.40 24.70
CA LYS A 315 38.95 4.32 26.16
C LYS A 315 39.48 5.57 26.85
#